data_AF-A0A1D3K8F9-F1
#
_entry.id   AF-A0A1D3K8F9-F1
#
_cell.length_a   1.000
_cell.length_b   1.000
_cell.length_c   1.000
_cell.angle_alpha   90.00
_cell.angle_beta   90.00
_cell.angle_gamma   90.00
#
_symmetry.space_group_name_H-M   'P 1'
#
loop_
_entity.id
_entity.type
_entity.pdbx_description
1 polymer ?
#
loop_
_entity_poly.entity_id
_entity_poly.type
_entity_poly.pdbx_seq_one_letter_code
_entity_poly.pdbx_strand_id
1 'polypeptide(L)'
;MMIGAVIFSVNDNVYPSYCLDSIGNLIRCDESGPEQGLVPFGTQLVSTADELANPLPWTVTISAVLERLTFVARTQDNVKRAYPGLDLASASAPFVPHIPVSESEDVVIQAIDLMPSLSAADAVAVREQLAANGIFEIPVSTNFNAGFHEATGAGLSVPPIVYVAAGWMSSMKVYRKALVRSA
;
A
#
# COMPACT_ATOMS: atom_id res chain seq x y z
N MET A 1 1.22 18.24 -14.07
CA MET A 1 0.63 18.34 -12.71
C MET A 1 1.71 18.83 -11.75
N MET A 2 1.39 19.61 -10.71
CA MET A 2 2.43 20.17 -9.81
C MET A 2 2.67 19.22 -8.62
N ILE A 3 3.91 18.75 -8.46
CA ILE A 3 4.33 17.98 -7.28
C ILE A 3 4.36 18.93 -6.10
N GLY A 4 3.59 18.59 -5.06
CA GLY A 4 3.38 19.42 -3.88
C GLY A 4 4.59 19.48 -2.94
N ALA A 5 4.33 19.65 -1.64
CA ALA A 5 5.36 19.57 -0.62
C ALA A 5 6.02 18.19 -0.65
N VAL A 6 7.35 18.13 -0.55
CA VAL A 6 8.09 16.87 -0.58
C VAL A 6 8.37 16.30 0.81
N ILE A 7 8.26 17.13 1.84
CA ILE A 7 8.40 16.74 3.25
C ILE A 7 7.23 17.30 4.05
N PHE A 8 6.94 16.66 5.18
CA PHE A 8 6.00 17.16 6.20
C PHE A 8 6.62 16.99 7.60
N SER A 9 5.99 17.53 8.64
CA SER A 9 6.55 17.51 10.00
C SER A 9 5.54 17.00 11.02
N VAL A 10 5.98 16.13 11.92
CA VAL A 10 5.19 15.61 13.05
C VAL A 10 6.08 15.64 14.28
N ASN A 11 5.63 16.30 15.35
CA ASN A 11 6.37 16.41 16.63
C ASN A 11 7.85 16.84 16.42
N ASP A 12 8.06 17.91 15.65
CA ASP A 12 9.39 18.46 15.28
C ASP A 12 10.31 17.53 14.44
N ASN A 13 9.84 16.33 14.09
CA ASN A 13 10.53 15.44 13.15
C ASN A 13 10.04 15.67 11.72
N VAL A 14 10.93 15.49 10.74
CA VAL A 14 10.63 15.68 9.32
C VAL A 14 10.54 14.33 8.62
N TYR A 15 9.47 14.13 7.87
CA TYR A 15 9.16 12.87 7.20
C TYR A 15 9.00 13.06 5.68
N PRO A 16 9.27 12.01 4.88
CA PRO A 16 9.10 12.06 3.44
C PRO A 16 7.62 12.07 3.06
N SER A 17 7.17 13.04 2.26
CA SER A 17 5.79 13.06 1.75
C SER A 17 5.51 12.13 0.56
N TYR A 18 6.52 11.38 0.09
CA TYR A 18 6.37 10.38 -0.96
C TYR A 18 7.18 9.14 -0.61
N CYS A 19 6.61 7.96 -0.83
CA CYS A 19 7.31 6.69 -0.74
C CYS A 19 6.79 5.73 -1.82
N LEU A 20 7.46 4.59 -1.97
CA LEU A 20 6.94 3.45 -2.72
C LEU A 20 6.33 2.44 -1.76
N ASP A 21 5.25 1.78 -2.17
CA ASP A 21 4.77 0.59 -1.46
C ASP A 21 5.51 -0.68 -1.94
N SER A 22 5.21 -1.84 -1.35
CA SER A 22 5.92 -3.08 -1.69
C SER A 22 5.63 -3.62 -3.10
N ILE A 23 4.63 -3.07 -3.80
CA ILE A 23 4.31 -3.44 -5.19
C ILE A 23 4.78 -2.38 -6.19
N GLY A 24 5.44 -1.32 -5.72
CA GLY A 24 6.03 -0.28 -6.55
C GLY A 24 5.08 0.87 -6.89
N ASN A 25 3.94 0.99 -6.19
CA ASN A 25 3.08 2.15 -6.34
C ASN A 25 3.73 3.38 -5.69
N LEU A 26 3.50 4.55 -6.29
CA LEU A 26 3.87 5.83 -5.68
C LEU A 26 2.77 6.26 -4.71
N ILE A 27 3.14 6.44 -3.44
CA ILE A 27 2.23 6.78 -2.34
C ILE A 27 2.56 8.19 -1.83
N ARG A 28 1.51 8.95 -1.52
CA ARG A 28 1.58 10.21 -0.80
C ARG A 28 1.55 9.91 0.69
N CYS A 29 2.40 10.60 1.44
CA CYS A 29 2.39 10.58 2.90
C CYS A 29 2.21 11.99 3.48
N ASP A 30 1.48 12.07 4.58
CA ASP A 30 1.32 13.29 5.39
C ASP A 30 0.88 12.96 6.83
N GLU A 31 0.77 14.00 7.67
CA GLU A 31 0.46 13.90 9.09
C GLU A 31 -0.94 13.33 9.42
N SER A 32 -1.85 13.27 8.44
CA SER A 32 -3.17 12.65 8.63
C SER A 32 -3.15 11.13 8.49
N GLY A 33 -2.08 10.56 7.93
CA GLY A 33 -1.88 9.13 7.82
C GLY A 33 -1.42 8.49 9.15
N PRO A 34 -1.69 7.20 9.37
CA PRO A 34 -1.29 6.52 10.60
C PRO A 34 0.23 6.30 10.65
N GLU A 35 0.90 6.82 11.68
CA GLU A 35 2.35 6.64 11.88
C GLU A 35 2.73 5.15 12.00
N GLN A 36 1.90 4.35 12.69
CA GLN A 36 2.11 2.91 12.89
C GLN A 36 1.42 2.05 11.83
N GLY A 37 1.01 2.65 10.70
CA GLY A 37 0.44 1.92 9.58
C GLY A 37 1.46 1.01 8.89
N LEU A 38 0.95 0.02 8.14
CA LEU A 38 1.77 -0.86 7.32
C LEU A 38 2.57 -0.09 6.25
N VAL A 39 2.01 1.02 5.75
CA VAL A 39 2.72 2.09 5.06
C VAL A 39 2.66 3.33 5.96
N PRO A 40 3.73 3.63 6.72
CA PRO A 40 3.72 4.75 7.67
C PRO A 40 3.34 6.07 7.02
N PHE A 41 2.38 6.77 7.63
CA PHE A 41 1.84 8.05 7.18
C PHE A 41 1.23 8.04 5.77
N GLY A 42 1.02 6.87 5.14
CA GLY A 42 0.46 6.78 3.80
C GLY A 42 -1.00 7.25 3.78
N THR A 43 -1.32 8.17 2.86
CA THR A 43 -2.66 8.77 2.76
C THR A 43 -3.30 8.58 1.40
N GLN A 44 -2.52 8.50 0.32
CA GLN A 44 -3.08 8.43 -1.03
C GLN A 44 -2.20 7.61 -1.98
N LEU A 45 -2.85 6.77 -2.79
CA LEU A 45 -2.25 6.17 -3.98
C LEU A 45 -2.17 7.26 -5.07
N VAL A 46 -0.94 7.68 -5.40
CA VAL A 46 -0.69 8.75 -6.37
C VAL A 46 -0.63 8.19 -7.79
N SER A 47 0.17 7.14 -7.98
CA SER A 47 0.33 6.46 -9.26
C SER A 47 0.53 4.97 -9.01
N THR A 48 -0.15 4.13 -9.79
CA THR A 48 0.05 2.67 -9.70
C THR A 48 1.36 2.26 -10.35
N ALA A 49 1.91 1.09 -9.97
CA ALA A 49 3.09 0.53 -10.62
C ALA A 49 2.91 0.38 -12.14
N ASP A 50 1.72 -0.04 -12.59
CA ASP A 50 1.38 -0.18 -14.01
C ASP A 50 1.35 1.18 -14.74
N GLU A 51 0.78 2.19 -14.10
CA GLU A 51 0.78 3.57 -14.61
C GLU A 51 2.21 4.14 -14.66
N LEU A 52 3.05 3.83 -13.67
CA LEU A 52 4.46 4.27 -13.65
C LEU A 52 5.29 3.59 -14.74
N ALA A 53 4.97 2.34 -15.09
CA ALA A 53 5.57 1.65 -16.22
C ALA A 53 5.14 2.23 -17.57
N ASN A 54 3.91 2.79 -17.66
CA ASN A 54 3.35 3.36 -18.89
C ASN A 54 2.70 4.73 -18.62
N PRO A 55 3.50 5.77 -18.32
CA PRO A 55 2.98 7.03 -17.79
C PRO A 55 2.17 7.80 -18.83
N LEU A 56 1.00 8.27 -18.38
CA LEU A 56 0.16 9.22 -19.11
C LEU A 56 0.69 10.65 -18.90
N PRO A 57 0.30 11.63 -19.74
CA PRO A 57 0.78 13.01 -19.59
C PRO A 57 0.51 13.67 -18.23
N TRP A 58 -0.45 13.16 -17.47
CA TRP A 58 -0.81 13.63 -16.14
C TRP A 58 -0.27 12.77 -14.99
N THR A 59 0.37 11.63 -15.29
CA THR A 59 0.94 10.73 -14.28
C THR A 59 2.04 11.43 -13.52
N VAL A 60 2.00 11.36 -12.18
CA VAL A 60 3.12 11.77 -11.35
C VAL A 60 4.13 10.64 -11.33
N THR A 61 5.26 10.82 -12.00
CA THR A 61 6.30 9.79 -12.11
C THR A 61 7.30 9.87 -10.95
N ILE A 62 7.99 8.75 -10.69
CA ILE A 62 9.10 8.70 -9.74
C ILE A 62 10.16 9.74 -10.11
N SER A 63 10.56 9.80 -11.39
CA SER A 63 11.58 10.75 -11.86
C SER A 63 11.19 12.20 -11.58
N ALA A 64 9.92 12.57 -11.80
CA ALA A 64 9.46 13.93 -11.52
C ALA A 64 9.53 14.25 -10.02
N VAL A 65 9.23 13.29 -9.14
CA VAL A 65 9.39 13.45 -7.68
C VAL A 65 10.86 13.60 -7.30
N LEU A 66 11.76 12.77 -7.84
CA LEU A 66 13.20 12.85 -7.58
C LEU A 66 13.81 14.18 -8.07
N GLU A 67 13.39 14.68 -9.24
CA GLU A 67 13.79 15.99 -9.74
C GLU A 67 13.33 17.11 -8.79
N ARG A 68 12.09 17.02 -8.30
CA ARG A 68 11.56 17.98 -7.33
C ARG A 68 12.32 17.90 -6.00
N LEU A 69 12.63 16.71 -5.50
CA LEU A 69 13.44 16.50 -4.31
C LEU A 69 14.81 17.17 -4.45
N THR A 70 15.50 16.90 -5.56
CA THR A 70 16.81 17.48 -5.86
C THR A 70 16.76 19.00 -5.93
N PHE A 71 15.70 19.55 -6.53
CA PHE A 71 15.51 21.00 -6.58
C PHE A 71 15.31 21.62 -5.19
N VAL A 72 14.40 21.06 -4.37
CA VAL A 72 14.07 21.60 -3.04
C VAL A 72 15.23 21.41 -2.05
N ALA A 73 15.98 20.32 -2.16
CA ALA A 73 17.15 20.03 -1.32
C ALA A 73 18.30 21.05 -1.46
N ARG A 74 18.26 21.93 -2.47
CA ARG A 74 19.21 23.05 -2.63
C ARG A 74 18.99 24.16 -1.60
N THR A 75 17.77 24.29 -1.09
CA THR A 75 17.38 25.37 -0.17
C THR A 75 16.83 24.86 1.16
N GLN A 76 16.48 23.58 1.26
CA GLN A 76 15.95 22.95 2.48
C GLN A 76 16.75 21.70 2.85
N ASP A 77 17.70 21.83 3.79
CA ASP A 77 18.53 20.71 4.22
C ASP A 77 17.74 19.57 4.89
N ASN A 78 16.56 19.88 5.44
CA ASN A 78 15.66 18.88 6.01
C ASN A 78 15.20 17.83 4.98
N VAL A 79 15.18 18.15 3.68
CA VAL A 79 14.85 17.19 2.62
C VAL A 79 15.89 16.07 2.56
N LYS A 80 17.18 16.38 2.72
CA LYS A 80 18.26 15.37 2.72
C LYS A 80 18.19 14.45 3.95
N ARG A 81 17.59 14.93 5.04
CA ARG A 81 17.35 14.12 6.25
C ARG A 81 16.17 13.16 6.05
N ALA A 82 15.08 13.66 5.45
CA ALA A 82 13.88 12.88 5.18
C ALA A 82 14.07 11.87 4.03
N TYR A 83 14.92 12.20 3.05
CA TYR A 83 15.29 11.36 1.92
C TYR A 83 16.82 11.18 1.85
N PRO A 84 17.38 10.23 2.62
CA PRO A 84 18.79 9.88 2.49
C PRO A 84 19.11 9.50 1.04
N GLY A 85 20.17 10.09 0.46
CA GLY A 85 20.52 9.87 -0.95
C GLY A 85 19.63 10.58 -1.97
N LEU A 86 18.60 11.31 -1.52
CA LEU A 86 17.53 11.88 -2.37
C LEU A 86 16.69 10.81 -3.08
N ASP A 87 16.60 9.61 -2.51
CA ASP A 87 15.84 8.48 -3.02
C ASP A 87 14.54 8.28 -2.25
N LEU A 88 13.51 7.73 -2.91
CA LEU A 88 12.26 7.35 -2.25
C LEU A 88 12.46 6.10 -1.40
N ALA A 89 11.98 6.13 -0.16
CA ALA A 89 11.90 4.94 0.67
C ALA A 89 10.84 3.97 0.12
N SER A 90 11.09 2.66 0.27
CA SER A 90 10.09 1.63 -0.02
C SER A 90 9.54 1.02 1.26
N ALA A 91 8.22 1.01 1.40
CA ALA A 91 7.54 0.27 2.44
C ALA A 91 7.57 -1.24 2.15
N SER A 92 7.51 -2.05 3.21
CA SER A 92 7.48 -3.51 3.11
C SER A 92 6.09 -4.09 2.85
N ALA A 93 5.07 -3.22 2.85
CA ALA A 93 3.66 -3.56 2.67
C ALA A 93 3.06 -2.87 1.43
N PRO A 94 2.04 -3.46 0.81
CA PRO A 94 1.23 -2.77 -0.19
C PRO A 94 0.35 -1.72 0.48
N PHE A 95 0.03 -0.65 -0.25
CA PHE A 95 -0.82 0.42 0.26
C PHE A 95 -2.31 0.08 0.12
N VAL A 96 -3.09 0.38 1.17
CA VAL A 96 -4.55 0.50 1.12
C VAL A 96 -4.97 1.77 1.87
N PRO A 97 -6.07 2.44 1.49
CA PRO A 97 -6.51 3.66 2.15
C PRO A 97 -6.72 3.48 3.66
N HIS A 98 -6.39 4.52 4.43
CA HIS A 98 -6.70 4.51 5.86
C HIS A 98 -8.16 4.90 6.11
N ILE A 99 -8.94 3.93 6.57
CA ILE A 99 -10.27 4.13 7.15
C ILE A 99 -10.24 3.41 8.51
N PRO A 100 -10.53 4.10 9.63
CA PRO A 100 -10.55 3.47 10.95
C PRO A 100 -11.56 2.30 10.98
N VAL A 101 -11.08 1.12 11.35
CA VAL A 101 -11.92 -0.07 11.48
C VAL A 101 -12.60 -0.03 12.84
N SER A 102 -13.93 0.10 12.86
CA SER A 102 -14.74 0.07 14.09
C SER A 102 -15.20 -1.33 14.48
N GLU A 103 -15.22 -2.26 13.54
CA GLU A 103 -15.65 -3.64 13.75
C GLU A 103 -14.60 -4.47 14.50
N SER A 104 -15.07 -5.44 15.30
CA SER A 104 -14.18 -6.39 15.96
C SER A 104 -13.51 -7.32 14.95
N GLU A 105 -12.31 -7.79 15.27
CA GLU A 105 -11.55 -8.70 14.40
C GLU A 105 -12.30 -10.00 14.10
N ASP A 106 -13.02 -10.56 15.09
CA ASP A 106 -13.81 -11.78 14.89
C ASP A 106 -14.92 -11.58 13.85
N VAL A 107 -15.60 -10.42 13.87
CA VAL A 107 -16.65 -10.09 12.89
C VAL A 107 -16.06 -9.95 11.49
N VAL A 108 -14.90 -9.30 11.38
CA VAL A 108 -14.18 -9.13 10.11
C VAL A 108 -13.78 -10.49 9.54
N ILE A 109 -13.18 -11.36 10.36
CA ILE A 109 -12.77 -12.71 9.94
C ILE A 109 -13.99 -13.55 9.53
N GLN A 110 -15.09 -13.49 10.29
CA GLN A 110 -16.32 -14.22 9.95
C GLN A 110 -16.90 -13.77 8.59
N ALA A 111 -16.96 -12.47 8.32
CA ALA A 111 -17.41 -11.95 7.03
C ALA A 111 -16.49 -12.43 5.89
N ILE A 112 -15.18 -12.40 6.15
CA ILE A 112 -14.11 -12.85 5.25
C ILE A 112 -14.21 -14.36 4.93
N ASP A 113 -14.62 -15.18 5.89
CA ASP A 113 -14.78 -16.63 5.74
C ASP A 113 -16.12 -17.05 5.14
N LEU A 114 -17.15 -16.19 5.24
CA LEU A 114 -18.45 -16.43 4.63
C LEU A 114 -18.41 -16.27 3.10
N MET A 115 -17.61 -15.32 2.59
CA MET A 115 -17.61 -14.94 1.16
C MET A 115 -17.54 -16.10 0.15
N PRO A 116 -16.71 -17.15 0.31
CA PRO A 116 -16.64 -18.25 -0.64
C PRO A 116 -17.94 -19.05 -0.79
N SER A 117 -18.83 -18.97 0.19
CA SER A 117 -20.14 -19.66 0.19
C SER A 117 -21.28 -18.81 -0.39
N LEU A 118 -21.03 -17.52 -0.63
CA LEU A 118 -22.03 -16.58 -1.10
C LEU A 118 -22.23 -16.65 -2.62
N SER A 119 -23.38 -16.15 -3.07
CA SER A 119 -23.57 -15.86 -4.49
C SER A 119 -22.59 -14.77 -4.95
N ALA A 120 -22.35 -14.66 -6.25
CA ALA A 120 -21.44 -13.63 -6.78
C ALA A 120 -21.90 -12.20 -6.42
N ALA A 121 -23.21 -11.93 -6.43
CA ALA A 121 -23.77 -10.63 -6.09
C ALA A 121 -23.59 -10.31 -4.59
N ASP A 122 -23.89 -11.28 -3.72
CA ASP A 122 -23.75 -11.11 -2.28
C ASP A 122 -22.27 -10.99 -1.87
N ALA A 123 -21.38 -11.74 -2.53
CA ALA A 123 -19.95 -11.61 -2.31
C ALA A 123 -19.46 -10.20 -2.65
N VAL A 124 -19.90 -9.61 -3.77
CA VAL A 124 -19.57 -8.22 -4.13
C VAL A 124 -20.06 -7.25 -3.06
N ALA A 125 -21.31 -7.37 -2.59
CA ALA A 125 -21.85 -6.52 -1.54
C ALA A 125 -21.04 -6.60 -0.24
N VAL A 126 -20.61 -7.80 0.15
CA VAL A 126 -19.74 -8.00 1.32
C VAL A 126 -18.37 -7.34 1.11
N ARG A 127 -17.75 -7.45 -0.08
CA ARG A 127 -16.48 -6.75 -0.36
C ARG A 127 -16.61 -5.24 -0.25
N GLU A 128 -17.68 -4.68 -0.81
CA GLU A 128 -17.96 -3.24 -0.75
C GLU A 128 -18.17 -2.77 0.69
N GLN A 129 -18.89 -3.56 1.50
CA GLN A 129 -19.07 -3.28 2.92
C GLN A 129 -17.76 -3.38 3.71
N LEU A 130 -16.91 -4.36 3.43
CA LEU A 130 -15.58 -4.46 4.03
C LEU A 130 -14.72 -3.23 3.66
N ALA A 131 -14.70 -2.85 2.38
CA ALA A 131 -13.94 -1.69 1.91
C ALA A 131 -14.43 -0.38 2.54
N ALA A 132 -15.74 -0.20 2.68
CA ALA A 132 -16.34 0.94 3.39
C ALA A 132 -15.91 1.01 4.86
N ASN A 133 -15.56 -0.12 5.48
CA ASN A 133 -15.05 -0.24 6.84
C ASN A 133 -13.52 -0.33 6.92
N GLY A 134 -12.79 -0.01 5.84
CA GLY A 134 -11.33 0.04 5.83
C GLY A 134 -10.63 -1.30 5.70
N ILE A 135 -11.35 -2.33 5.24
CA ILE A 135 -10.83 -3.68 5.04
C ILE A 135 -10.87 -3.98 3.55
N PHE A 136 -9.69 -4.17 2.97
CA PHE A 136 -9.49 -4.31 1.53
C PHE A 136 -8.85 -5.65 1.21
N GLU A 137 -9.06 -6.13 -0.01
CA GLU A 137 -8.24 -7.23 -0.52
C GLU A 137 -6.78 -6.79 -0.62
N ILE A 138 -5.85 -7.70 -0.28
CA ILE A 138 -4.42 -7.46 -0.46
C ILE A 138 -4.16 -7.26 -1.96
N PRO A 139 -3.57 -6.12 -2.37
CA PRO A 139 -3.25 -5.88 -3.78
C PRO A 139 -2.42 -7.00 -4.39
N VAL A 140 -2.72 -7.36 -5.64
CA VAL A 140 -2.06 -8.45 -6.35
C VAL A 140 -0.59 -8.11 -6.62
N SER A 141 0.30 -9.04 -6.30
CA SER A 141 1.73 -8.95 -6.59
C SER A 141 2.22 -10.24 -7.24
N THR A 142 3.17 -10.13 -8.17
CA THR A 142 3.84 -11.29 -8.78
C THR A 142 4.94 -11.86 -7.88
N ASN A 143 5.42 -11.08 -6.91
CA ASN A 143 6.48 -11.45 -5.98
C ASN A 143 5.90 -11.99 -4.67
N PHE A 144 6.51 -13.05 -4.13
CA PHE A 144 6.14 -13.60 -2.84
C PHE A 144 6.57 -12.69 -1.69
N ASN A 145 5.67 -12.42 -0.74
CA ASN A 145 5.94 -11.68 0.49
C ASN A 145 5.30 -12.43 1.67
N ALA A 146 6.12 -13.00 2.55
CA ALA A 146 5.64 -13.82 3.67
C ALA A 146 4.74 -13.06 4.67
N GLY A 147 4.76 -11.73 4.68
CA GLY A 147 3.85 -10.91 5.48
C GLY A 147 2.42 -10.92 4.96
N PHE A 148 2.24 -11.09 3.64
CA PHE A 148 0.96 -10.94 2.95
C PHE A 148 0.49 -12.20 2.24
N HIS A 149 1.39 -13.15 1.99
CA HIS A 149 1.13 -14.37 1.23
C HIS A 149 1.41 -15.63 2.06
N GLU A 150 0.61 -16.64 1.82
CA GLU A 150 0.74 -18.00 2.34
C GLU A 150 0.78 -18.98 1.15
N ALA A 151 1.77 -19.88 1.11
CA ALA A 151 1.93 -20.84 0.03
C ALA A 151 0.96 -22.02 0.19
N THR A 152 0.31 -22.48 -0.88
CA THR A 152 -0.45 -23.73 -0.85
C THR A 152 0.50 -24.93 -0.74
N GLY A 153 0.44 -25.66 0.37
CA GLY A 153 1.19 -26.90 0.59
C GLY A 153 2.56 -26.71 1.25
N ALA A 154 3.33 -27.79 1.38
CA ALA A 154 4.60 -27.82 2.11
C ALA A 154 5.81 -27.26 1.31
N GLY A 155 5.59 -26.66 0.14
CA GLY A 155 6.63 -26.25 -0.80
C GLY A 155 6.94 -24.74 -0.77
N LEU A 156 8.14 -24.38 -1.23
CA LEU A 156 8.50 -22.99 -1.52
C LEU A 156 7.65 -22.46 -2.69
N SER A 157 6.99 -21.32 -2.53
CA SER A 157 6.41 -20.59 -3.67
C SER A 157 7.53 -19.86 -4.41
N VAL A 158 7.72 -20.22 -5.68
CA VAL A 158 8.71 -19.60 -6.58
C VAL A 158 7.97 -18.59 -7.45
N PRO A 159 8.37 -17.30 -7.48
CA PRO A 159 7.78 -16.32 -8.37
C PRO A 159 7.90 -16.71 -9.86
N PRO A 160 6.93 -16.31 -10.72
CA PRO A 160 5.75 -15.50 -10.39
C PRO A 160 4.70 -16.33 -9.64
N ILE A 161 4.01 -15.69 -8.68
CA ILE A 161 2.94 -16.34 -7.92
C ILE A 161 1.57 -16.13 -8.57
N VAL A 162 0.67 -17.08 -8.33
CA VAL A 162 -0.75 -17.04 -8.72
C VAL A 162 -1.61 -17.12 -7.47
N TYR A 163 -2.63 -16.28 -7.39
CA TYR A 163 -3.56 -16.23 -6.27
C TYR A 163 -4.58 -17.36 -6.38
N VAL A 164 -4.68 -18.14 -5.29
CA VAL A 164 -5.68 -19.19 -5.11
C VAL A 164 -6.86 -18.67 -4.29
N ALA A 165 -6.58 -17.84 -3.28
CA ALA A 165 -7.61 -17.13 -2.53
C ALA A 165 -7.12 -15.72 -2.14
N ALA A 166 -8.05 -14.77 -2.12
CA ALA A 166 -7.76 -13.38 -1.75
C ALA A 166 -7.39 -13.27 -0.26
N GLY A 167 -6.34 -12.49 0.00
CA GLY A 167 -5.99 -12.03 1.34
C GLY A 167 -6.67 -10.71 1.65
N TRP A 168 -6.70 -10.33 2.92
CA TRP A 168 -7.45 -9.19 3.43
C TRP A 168 -6.64 -8.41 4.46
N MET A 169 -6.64 -7.09 4.33
CA MET A 169 -5.89 -6.18 5.20
C MET A 169 -6.61 -4.85 5.40
N SER A 170 -6.28 -4.17 6.48
CA SER A 170 -6.47 -2.72 6.60
C SER A 170 -5.12 -2.03 6.46
N SER A 171 -5.11 -0.70 6.48
CA SER A 171 -3.87 0.08 6.56
C SER A 171 -3.02 -0.22 7.80
N MET A 172 -3.60 -0.83 8.84
CA MET A 172 -2.93 -1.10 10.12
C MET A 172 -2.47 -2.55 10.29
N LYS A 173 -3.14 -3.53 9.66
CA LYS A 173 -2.82 -4.95 9.85
C LYS A 173 -3.38 -5.85 8.75
N VAL A 174 -2.83 -7.07 8.66
CA VAL A 174 -3.32 -8.16 7.82
C VAL A 174 -4.27 -9.05 8.65
N TYR A 175 -5.50 -9.24 8.16
CA TYR A 175 -6.50 -10.14 8.78
C TYR A 175 -6.36 -11.57 8.27
N ARG A 176 -6.13 -11.72 6.95
CA ARG A 176 -5.94 -13.02 6.30
C ARG A 176 -4.91 -12.88 5.20
N LYS A 177 -3.88 -13.72 5.19
CA LYS A 177 -2.91 -13.72 4.07
C LYS A 177 -3.57 -14.25 2.80
N ALA A 178 -3.11 -13.77 1.65
CA ALA A 178 -3.51 -14.32 0.37
C ALA A 178 -2.91 -15.71 0.21
N LEU A 179 -3.72 -16.67 -0.19
CA LEU A 179 -3.26 -18.02 -0.48
C LEU A 179 -2.75 -18.03 -1.92
N VAL A 180 -1.49 -18.43 -2.11
CA VAL A 180 -0.80 -18.36 -3.41
C VAL A 180 -0.08 -19.65 -3.74
N ARG A 181 0.24 -19.84 -5.02
CA ARG A 181 1.09 -20.92 -5.52
C ARG A 181 2.03 -20.40 -6.59
N SER A 182 3.08 -21.16 -6.92
CA SER A 182 3.88 -20.88 -8.12
C SER A 182 3.00 -20.98 -9.38
N ALA A 183 3.24 -20.10 -10.37
CA ALA A 183 2.58 -20.14 -11.67
C ALA A 183 2.84 -21.44 -12.45
#